data_AF-A0A2N2S7M0-F1
#
_entry.id   AF-A0A2N2S7M0-F1
#
_cell.length_a   1.000
_cell.length_b   1.000
_cell.length_c   1.000
_cell.angle_alpha   90.00
_cell.angle_beta   90.00
_cell.angle_gamma   90.00
#
_symmetry.space_group_name_H-M   'P 1'
#
loop_
_entity.id
_entity.type
_entity.pdbx_description
1 polymer ?
#
loop_
_entity_poly.entity_id
_entity_poly.type
_entity_poly.pdbx_seq_one_letter_code
_entity_poly.pdbx_strand_id
1 'polypeptide(L)'
;LAKFSARHHQHGAEFMAGIPGTIGGALAMNAGCHGAETWDVVAKVMTVDRRGVIHTRDKAEFNTSYRQVEMPAEEWFLAAWFALAEGDASEAEQKIKALLAKRLDTQPLNFPNAGSTFRNPSGDYAARLIEASGLKGFIIGGAQVSEKHANFIVNLGSATALDIELLIKHIRETVLQKQGVELRQEVKIIGEYES
;
A
#
# COMPACT_ATOMS: atom_id res chain seq x y z
N LEU A 1 -3.43 -4.00 -14.66
CA LEU A 1 -2.62 -2.95 -15.32
C LEU A 1 -1.23 -3.44 -15.72
N ALA A 2 -0.35 -3.84 -14.79
CA ALA A 2 1.01 -4.31 -15.13
C ALA A 2 1.09 -5.32 -16.30
N LYS A 3 0.41 -6.47 -16.18
CA LYS A 3 0.33 -7.49 -17.24
C LYS A 3 -0.36 -7.04 -18.51
N PHE A 4 -1.22 -6.03 -18.44
CA PHE A 4 -1.87 -5.46 -19.63
C PHE A 4 -0.83 -4.63 -20.40
N SER A 5 -0.16 -3.70 -19.72
CA SER A 5 0.90 -2.86 -20.31
C SER A 5 2.01 -3.70 -20.93
N ALA A 6 2.50 -4.74 -20.24
CA ALA A 6 3.53 -5.64 -20.77
C ALA A 6 3.10 -6.30 -22.11
N ARG A 7 1.85 -6.78 -22.21
CA ARG A 7 1.30 -7.36 -23.45
C ARG A 7 1.12 -6.34 -24.58
N HIS A 8 1.10 -5.06 -24.24
CA HIS A 8 1.04 -3.95 -25.18
C HIS A 8 2.41 -3.31 -25.40
N HIS A 9 3.51 -4.00 -25.08
CA HIS A 9 4.88 -3.51 -25.28
C HIS A 9 5.14 -2.19 -24.54
N GLN A 10 4.57 -2.02 -23.35
CA GLN A 10 4.71 -0.84 -22.50
C GLN A 10 5.38 -1.17 -21.16
N HIS A 11 6.35 -0.34 -20.77
CA HIS A 11 7.19 -0.45 -19.58
C HIS A 11 6.88 0.64 -18.55
N GLY A 12 7.23 0.38 -17.29
CA GLY A 12 7.10 1.31 -16.17
C GLY A 12 5.96 0.99 -15.21
N ALA A 13 5.04 0.09 -15.58
CA ALA A 13 3.91 -0.33 -14.73
C ALA A 13 4.14 -1.66 -14.00
N GLU A 14 5.31 -2.29 -14.12
CA GLU A 14 5.61 -3.62 -13.61
C GLU A 14 5.48 -3.70 -12.08
N PHE A 15 5.87 -2.63 -11.38
CA PHE A 15 5.75 -2.52 -9.91
C PHE A 15 4.32 -2.75 -9.42
N MET A 16 3.32 -2.32 -10.19
CA MET A 16 1.91 -2.50 -9.83
C MET A 16 1.47 -3.96 -9.80
N ALA A 17 2.20 -4.90 -10.41
CA ALA A 17 1.88 -6.33 -10.32
C ALA A 17 1.86 -6.84 -8.87
N GLY A 18 2.70 -6.24 -8.02
CA GLY A 18 2.81 -6.58 -6.61
C GLY A 18 1.84 -5.83 -5.70
N ILE A 19 0.97 -4.96 -6.22
CA ILE A 19 0.09 -4.11 -5.41
C ILE A 19 -1.36 -4.60 -5.57
N PRO A 20 -2.00 -5.13 -4.50
CA PRO A 20 -3.40 -5.50 -4.55
C PRO A 20 -4.29 -4.25 -4.47
N GLY A 21 -5.54 -4.36 -4.94
CA GLY A 21 -6.53 -3.29 -4.87
C GLY A 21 -6.90 -2.71 -6.24
N THR A 22 -7.55 -1.54 -6.23
CA THR A 22 -8.05 -0.86 -7.42
C THR A 22 -7.11 0.26 -7.86
N ILE A 23 -7.26 0.72 -9.10
CA ILE A 23 -6.54 1.92 -9.59
C ILE A 23 -6.92 3.16 -8.79
N GLY A 24 -8.19 3.34 -8.40
CA GLY A 24 -8.61 4.46 -7.56
C GLY A 24 -7.89 4.48 -6.20
N GLY A 25 -7.73 3.31 -5.57
CA GLY A 25 -6.94 3.20 -4.34
C GLY A 25 -5.45 3.46 -4.56
N ALA A 26 -4.89 2.96 -5.66
CA ALA A 26 -3.50 3.22 -6.01
C ALA A 26 -3.22 4.72 -6.25
N LEU A 27 -4.13 5.42 -6.92
CA LEU A 27 -4.09 6.86 -7.11
C LEU A 27 -4.19 7.59 -5.77
N ALA A 28 -5.18 7.27 -4.93
CA ALA A 28 -5.40 7.96 -3.66
C ALA A 28 -4.24 7.82 -2.66
N MET A 29 -3.54 6.69 -2.72
CA MET A 29 -2.44 6.38 -1.80
C MET A 29 -1.05 6.67 -2.38
N ASN A 30 -0.96 7.16 -3.63
CA ASN A 30 0.28 7.14 -4.41
C ASN A 30 1.02 5.80 -4.25
N ALA A 31 0.29 4.70 -4.52
CA ALA A 31 0.80 3.37 -4.20
C ALA A 31 2.08 3.10 -4.98
N GLY A 32 3.13 2.71 -4.27
CA GLY A 32 4.41 2.35 -4.86
C GLY A 32 4.99 1.08 -4.27
N CYS A 33 5.95 0.52 -4.98
CA CYS A 33 6.84 -0.52 -4.47
C CYS A 33 8.11 -0.55 -5.33
N HIS A 34 9.22 -1.00 -4.74
CA HIS A 34 10.48 -1.19 -5.47
C HIS A 34 11.02 0.07 -6.18
N GLY A 35 10.81 1.25 -5.58
CA GLY A 35 11.37 2.51 -6.07
C GLY A 35 10.55 3.22 -7.15
N ALA A 36 9.35 2.71 -7.46
CA ALA A 36 8.40 3.36 -8.35
C ALA A 36 7.06 3.60 -7.64
N GLU A 37 6.40 4.68 -7.99
CA GLU A 37 5.12 5.11 -7.44
C GLU A 37 4.06 5.32 -8.54
N THR A 38 2.78 5.23 -8.18
CA THR A 38 1.67 5.30 -9.14
C THR A 38 1.72 6.61 -9.94
N TRP A 39 1.99 7.73 -9.29
CA TRP A 39 1.99 9.04 -9.95
C TRP A 39 3.21 9.27 -10.85
N ASP A 40 4.26 8.44 -10.80
CA ASP A 40 5.38 8.52 -11.74
C ASP A 40 4.90 8.29 -13.18
N VAL A 41 3.90 7.43 -13.36
CA VAL A 41 3.38 6.97 -14.65
C VAL A 41 2.00 7.51 -15.00
N VAL A 42 1.37 8.32 -14.15
CA VAL A 42 0.06 8.95 -14.45
C VAL A 42 0.27 10.13 -15.41
N ALA A 43 -0.55 10.20 -16.46
CA ALA A 43 -0.63 11.36 -17.35
C ALA A 43 -1.73 12.32 -16.88
N LYS A 44 -2.94 11.78 -16.69
CA LYS A 44 -4.12 12.52 -16.24
C LYS A 44 -5.13 11.57 -15.60
N VAL A 45 -6.09 12.12 -14.88
CA VAL A 45 -7.16 11.39 -14.21
C VAL A 45 -8.52 11.96 -14.56
N MET A 46 -9.56 11.13 -14.41
CA MET A 46 -10.94 11.58 -14.40
C MET A 46 -11.47 11.45 -12.99
N THR A 47 -12.12 12.50 -12.49
CA THR A 47 -12.69 12.55 -11.14
C THR A 47 -14.17 12.96 -11.18
N VAL A 48 -14.89 12.74 -10.08
CA VAL A 48 -16.27 13.21 -9.89
C VAL A 48 -16.37 13.96 -8.57
N ASP A 49 -17.06 15.09 -8.57
CA ASP A 49 -17.34 15.86 -7.36
C ASP A 49 -18.64 15.41 -6.67
N ARG A 50 -18.92 15.96 -5.48
CA ARG A 50 -20.15 15.66 -4.72
C ARG A 50 -21.45 16.00 -5.45
N ARG A 51 -21.41 16.86 -6.46
CA ARG A 51 -22.57 17.24 -7.28
C ARG A 51 -22.74 16.33 -8.50
N GLY A 52 -21.87 15.34 -8.67
CA GLY A 52 -21.87 14.43 -9.82
C GLY A 52 -21.22 15.03 -11.07
N VAL A 53 -20.51 16.15 -10.96
CA VAL A 53 -19.80 16.76 -12.09
C VAL A 53 -18.50 16.01 -12.32
N ILE A 54 -18.28 15.58 -13.56
CA ILE A 54 -17.06 14.89 -13.97
C ILE A 54 -16.01 15.91 -14.41
N HIS A 55 -14.81 15.78 -13.86
CA HIS A 55 -13.65 16.61 -14.19
C HIS A 55 -12.56 15.75 -14.83
N THR A 56 -11.87 16.31 -15.82
CA THR A 56 -10.59 15.77 -16.29
C THR A 56 -9.50 16.63 -15.67
N ARG A 57 -8.57 16.00 -14.96
CA ARG A 57 -7.47 16.69 -14.27
C ARG A 57 -6.12 16.20 -14.74
N ASP A 58 -5.21 17.12 -15.01
CA ASP A 58 -3.85 16.81 -15.38
C ASP A 58 -3.00 16.44 -14.15
N LYS A 59 -1.96 15.63 -14.35
CA LYS A 59 -1.04 15.26 -13.26
C LYS A 59 -0.48 16.46 -12.49
N ALA A 60 -0.25 17.58 -13.18
CA ALA A 60 0.29 18.80 -12.58
C ALA A 60 -0.62 19.45 -11.53
N GLU A 61 -1.91 19.07 -11.48
CA GLU A 61 -2.85 19.57 -10.45
C GLU A 61 -2.73 18.83 -9.11
N PHE A 62 -1.90 17.78 -9.02
CA PHE A 62 -1.76 16.95 -7.83
C PHE A 62 -0.37 17.11 -7.23
N ASN A 63 -0.32 17.36 -5.92
CA ASN A 63 0.91 17.24 -5.15
C ASN A 63 0.98 15.85 -4.55
N THR A 64 2.06 15.13 -4.85
CA THR A 64 2.27 13.76 -4.36
C THR A 64 3.56 13.64 -3.57
N SER A 65 3.50 12.84 -2.51
CA SER A 65 4.65 12.47 -1.70
C SER A 65 4.54 11.01 -1.28
N TYR A 66 5.51 10.52 -0.52
CA TYR A 66 5.52 9.13 -0.06
C TYR A 66 4.21 8.76 0.65
N ARG A 67 3.43 7.86 0.02
CA ARG A 67 2.13 7.36 0.50
C ARG A 67 1.07 8.44 0.73
N GLN A 68 1.12 9.53 -0.03
CA GLN A 68 0.20 10.66 0.12
C GLN A 68 -0.04 11.38 -1.21
N VAL A 69 -1.28 11.77 -1.42
CA VAL A 69 -1.75 12.60 -2.53
C VAL A 69 -2.65 13.67 -1.96
N GLU A 70 -2.35 14.92 -2.30
CA GLU A 70 -3.23 16.05 -2.01
C GLU A 70 -4.22 16.18 -3.16
N MET A 71 -5.50 15.96 -2.87
CA MET A 71 -6.57 16.16 -3.84
C MET A 71 -6.83 17.66 -4.01
N PRO A 72 -6.99 18.17 -5.25
CA PRO A 72 -7.23 19.59 -5.50
C PRO A 72 -8.63 20.05 -5.04
N ALA A 73 -9.57 19.12 -4.90
CA ALA A 73 -10.92 19.33 -4.43
C ALA A 73 -11.47 18.04 -3.79
N GLU A 74 -12.60 18.13 -3.10
CA GLU A 74 -13.30 16.96 -2.56
C GLU A 74 -13.97 16.15 -3.69
N GLU A 75 -13.21 15.19 -4.23
CA GLU A 75 -13.57 14.42 -5.42
C GLU A 75 -13.10 12.96 -5.32
N TRP A 76 -13.64 12.11 -6.20
CA TRP A 76 -13.29 10.69 -6.28
C TRP A 76 -12.81 10.30 -7.68
N PHE A 77 -11.80 9.42 -7.76
CA PHE A 77 -11.27 8.93 -9.03
C PHE A 77 -12.26 8.00 -9.74
N LEU A 78 -12.45 8.25 -11.04
CA LEU A 78 -13.23 7.41 -11.95
C LEU A 78 -12.34 6.63 -12.92
N ALA A 79 -11.31 7.27 -13.46
CA ALA A 79 -10.39 6.67 -14.43
C ALA A 79 -9.01 7.34 -14.39
N ALA A 80 -8.03 6.69 -15.01
CA ALA A 80 -6.68 7.22 -15.14
C ALA A 80 -6.12 6.88 -16.53
N TRP A 81 -5.33 7.80 -17.07
CA TRP A 81 -4.48 7.55 -18.23
C TRP A 81 -3.04 7.49 -17.76
N PHE A 82 -2.31 6.50 -18.25
CA PHE A 82 -0.92 6.28 -17.90
C PHE A 82 -0.03 6.61 -19.10
N ALA A 83 1.07 7.32 -18.86
CA ALA A 83 2.14 7.54 -19.81
C ALA A 83 3.25 6.52 -19.54
N LEU A 84 3.29 5.49 -20.36
CA LEU A 84 4.26 4.40 -20.26
C LEU A 84 5.15 4.41 -21.50
N ALA A 85 6.44 4.13 -21.31
CA ALA A 85 7.38 4.05 -22.42
C ALA A 85 7.16 2.75 -23.21
N GLU A 86 7.39 2.78 -24.51
CA GLU A 86 7.47 1.55 -25.31
C GLU A 86 8.68 0.72 -24.88
N GLY A 87 8.57 -0.61 -24.97
CA GLY A 87 9.65 -1.53 -24.66
C GLY A 87 9.33 -3.00 -24.93
N ASP A 88 10.32 -3.86 -24.68
CA ASP A 88 10.21 -5.29 -24.95
C ASP A 88 9.25 -6.02 -23.97
N ALA A 89 8.28 -6.76 -24.51
CA ALA A 89 7.29 -7.45 -23.68
C ALA A 89 7.91 -8.52 -22.77
N SER A 90 8.95 -9.23 -23.24
CA SER A 90 9.61 -10.28 -22.47
C SER A 90 10.33 -9.70 -21.25
N GLU A 91 11.01 -8.58 -21.41
CA GLU A 91 11.66 -7.88 -20.29
C GLU A 91 10.65 -7.47 -19.20
N ALA A 92 9.52 -6.87 -19.61
CA ALA A 92 8.46 -6.47 -18.68
C ALA A 92 7.85 -7.68 -17.97
N GLU A 93 7.61 -8.79 -18.67
CA GLU A 93 7.10 -10.02 -18.09
C GLU A 93 8.08 -10.66 -17.10
N GLN A 94 9.38 -10.66 -17.41
CA GLN A 94 10.43 -11.14 -16.51
C GLN A 94 10.50 -10.29 -15.23
N LYS A 95 10.45 -8.96 -15.35
CA LYS A 95 10.37 -8.06 -14.19
C LYS A 95 9.14 -8.34 -13.34
N ILE A 96 7.95 -8.45 -13.95
CA ILE A 96 6.71 -8.79 -13.25
C ILE A 96 6.85 -10.12 -12.50
N LYS A 97 7.40 -11.16 -13.14
CA LYS A 97 7.62 -12.47 -12.53
C LYS A 97 8.56 -12.38 -11.32
N ALA A 98 9.66 -11.66 -11.45
CA ALA A 98 10.62 -11.46 -10.36
C ALA A 98 10.00 -10.72 -9.16
N LEU A 99 9.22 -9.68 -9.42
CA LEU A 99 8.53 -8.90 -8.39
C LEU A 99 7.49 -9.75 -7.65
N LEU A 100 6.69 -10.54 -8.39
CA LEU A 100 5.71 -11.45 -7.80
C LEU A 100 6.36 -12.55 -6.96
N ALA A 101 7.47 -13.14 -7.45
CA ALA A 101 8.22 -14.13 -6.71
C ALA A 101 8.79 -13.56 -5.41
N LYS A 102 9.40 -12.37 -5.46
CA LYS A 102 9.90 -11.67 -4.26
C LYS A 102 8.77 -11.38 -3.28
N ARG A 103 7.60 -10.95 -3.77
CA ARG A 103 6.43 -10.71 -2.92
C ARG A 103 5.96 -12.00 -2.24
N LEU A 104 5.88 -13.09 -2.98
CA LEU A 104 5.50 -14.40 -2.45
C LEU A 104 6.48 -14.88 -1.38
N ASP A 105 7.78 -14.64 -1.56
CA ASP A 105 8.83 -15.04 -0.61
C ASP A 105 8.83 -14.18 0.67
N THR A 106 8.49 -12.89 0.56
CA THR A 106 8.67 -11.92 1.66
C THR A 106 7.39 -11.56 2.40
N GLN A 107 6.20 -11.82 1.85
CA GLN A 107 4.92 -11.38 2.43
C GLN A 107 3.99 -12.54 2.81
N PRO A 108 3.13 -12.38 3.84
CA PRO A 108 2.20 -13.42 4.31
C PRO A 108 0.92 -13.49 3.45
N LEU A 109 1.07 -13.86 2.18
CA LEU A 109 -0.03 -13.88 1.21
C LEU A 109 -1.06 -15.00 1.45
N ASN A 110 -0.74 -15.96 2.33
CA ASN A 110 -1.62 -17.06 2.70
C ASN A 110 -2.65 -16.71 3.79
N PHE A 111 -2.57 -15.51 4.36
CA PHE A 111 -3.53 -15.01 5.35
C PHE A 111 -4.17 -13.70 4.88
N PRO A 112 -5.45 -13.44 5.19
CA PRO A 112 -6.04 -12.12 4.99
C PRO A 112 -5.26 -11.05 5.78
N ASN A 113 -4.92 -9.95 5.12
CA ASN A 113 -4.20 -8.82 5.70
C ASN A 113 -4.43 -7.55 4.87
N ALA A 114 -4.14 -6.39 5.47
CA ALA A 114 -4.31 -5.07 4.83
C ALA A 114 -3.00 -4.50 4.23
N GLY A 115 -1.98 -5.33 4.05
CA GLY A 115 -0.65 -4.88 3.65
C GLY A 115 0.21 -4.42 4.84
N SER A 116 1.15 -3.52 4.56
CA SER A 116 1.99 -2.92 5.60
C SER A 116 1.17 -2.02 6.52
N THR A 117 1.25 -2.27 7.82
CA THR A 117 0.48 -1.56 8.84
C THR A 117 1.02 -0.15 9.09
N PHE A 118 2.34 0.01 9.08
CA PHE A 118 3.03 1.27 9.37
C PHE A 118 3.90 1.74 8.21
N ARG A 119 4.02 3.06 8.08
CA ARG A 119 4.98 3.71 7.17
C ARG A 119 6.40 3.47 7.69
N ASN A 120 7.35 3.37 6.78
CA ASN A 120 8.76 3.34 7.17
C ASN A 120 9.18 4.71 7.72
N PRO A 121 9.81 4.77 8.91
CA PRO A 121 10.40 5.99 9.42
C PRO A 121 11.65 6.39 8.61
N SER A 122 12.08 7.64 8.73
CA SER A 122 13.25 8.13 7.99
C SER A 122 14.51 7.34 8.37
N GLY A 123 15.19 6.75 7.38
CA GLY A 123 16.44 6.02 7.57
C GLY A 123 16.29 4.62 8.14
N ASP A 124 15.06 4.10 8.29
CA ASP A 124 14.83 2.81 8.95
C ASP A 124 13.55 2.12 8.43
N TYR A 125 13.29 0.88 8.85
CA TYR A 125 12.15 0.08 8.43
C TYR A 125 11.27 -0.27 9.61
N ALA A 126 9.96 -0.02 9.46
CA ALA A 126 8.99 -0.38 10.51
C ALA A 126 9.05 -1.87 10.86
N ALA A 127 9.21 -2.74 9.85
CA ALA A 127 9.36 -4.18 10.07
C ALA A 127 10.54 -4.51 10.98
N ARG A 128 11.70 -3.89 10.76
CA ARG A 128 12.91 -4.12 11.58
C ARG A 128 12.69 -3.68 13.02
N LEU A 129 12.06 -2.52 13.22
CA LEU A 129 11.78 -1.98 14.56
C LEU A 129 10.80 -2.87 15.34
N ILE A 130 9.76 -3.37 14.68
CA ILE A 130 8.76 -4.27 15.28
C ILE A 130 9.41 -5.62 15.64
N GLU A 131 10.22 -6.16 14.73
CA GLU A 131 10.96 -7.40 14.96
C GLU A 131 11.99 -7.27 16.09
N ALA A 132 12.80 -6.20 16.10
CA ALA A 132 13.74 -5.90 17.18
C ALA A 132 13.06 -5.66 18.53
N SER A 133 11.78 -5.30 18.51
CA SER A 133 10.94 -5.16 19.69
C SER A 133 10.37 -6.49 20.20
N GLY A 134 10.64 -7.60 19.49
CA GLY A 134 10.21 -8.96 19.85
C GLY A 134 8.73 -9.22 19.59
N LEU A 135 8.13 -8.53 18.62
CA LEU A 135 6.67 -8.57 18.39
C LEU A 135 6.23 -9.54 17.29
N LYS A 136 7.15 -10.16 16.53
CA LYS A 136 6.77 -11.22 15.58
C LYS A 136 6.01 -12.33 16.30
N GLY A 137 4.91 -12.78 15.72
CA GLY A 137 4.06 -13.82 16.30
C GLY A 137 3.13 -13.35 17.43
N PHE A 138 3.23 -12.10 17.89
CA PHE A 138 2.37 -11.59 18.97
C PHE A 138 0.91 -11.54 18.55
N ILE A 139 0.00 -11.97 19.44
CA ILE A 139 -1.43 -12.16 19.16
C ILE A 139 -2.27 -11.32 20.12
N ILE A 140 -3.33 -10.69 19.58
CA ILE A 140 -4.48 -10.19 20.34
C ILE A 140 -5.73 -10.70 19.64
N GLY A 141 -6.59 -11.43 20.36
CA GLY A 141 -7.79 -12.04 19.80
C GLY A 141 -7.48 -12.91 18.57
N GLY A 142 -8.10 -12.63 17.43
CA GLY A 142 -7.81 -13.32 16.17
C GLY A 142 -6.72 -12.68 15.29
N ALA A 143 -6.13 -11.55 15.71
CA ALA A 143 -5.12 -10.81 14.96
C ALA A 143 -3.70 -11.17 15.44
N GLN A 144 -2.77 -11.32 14.49
CA GLN A 144 -1.37 -11.65 14.79
C GLN A 144 -0.39 -10.77 14.00
N VAL A 145 0.72 -10.38 14.62
CA VAL A 145 1.89 -9.86 13.89
C VAL A 145 2.51 -10.99 13.10
N SER A 146 2.56 -10.88 11.78
CA SER A 146 3.06 -11.95 10.92
C SER A 146 4.49 -12.36 11.29
N GLU A 147 4.69 -13.66 11.46
CA GLU A 147 6.02 -14.28 11.62
C GLU A 147 6.92 -14.03 10.40
N LYS A 148 6.31 -13.95 9.22
CA LYS A 148 7.01 -13.78 7.96
C LYS A 148 7.47 -12.35 7.74
N HIS A 149 6.63 -11.37 8.05
CA HIS A 149 6.94 -9.96 7.87
C HIS A 149 6.33 -9.11 8.97
N ALA A 150 7.15 -8.61 9.90
CA ALA A 150 6.67 -7.98 11.14
C ALA A 150 5.81 -6.72 10.95
N ASN A 151 5.92 -6.02 9.81
CA ASN A 151 5.03 -4.89 9.49
C ASN A 151 3.65 -5.30 8.95
N PHE A 152 3.28 -6.58 8.98
CA PHE A 152 1.97 -7.06 8.53
C PHE A 152 1.22 -7.64 9.72
N ILE A 153 -0.04 -7.25 9.87
CA ILE A 153 -0.99 -7.92 10.75
C ILE A 153 -1.82 -8.87 9.91
N VAL A 154 -1.86 -10.14 10.31
CA VAL A 154 -2.63 -11.20 9.66
C VAL A 154 -3.87 -11.54 10.49
N ASN A 155 -4.96 -11.83 9.80
CA ASN A 155 -6.17 -12.40 10.40
C ASN A 155 -6.05 -13.93 10.38
N LEU A 156 -6.08 -14.55 11.56
CA LEU A 156 -5.99 -16.01 11.71
C LEU A 156 -7.33 -16.75 11.45
N GLY A 157 -8.38 -16.01 11.09
CA GLY A 157 -9.70 -16.54 10.71
C GLY A 157 -10.85 -15.86 11.47
N SER A 158 -10.59 -15.33 12.67
CA SER A 158 -11.60 -14.74 13.55
C SER A 158 -11.23 -13.35 14.07
N ALA A 159 -10.26 -12.66 13.46
CA ALA A 159 -9.86 -11.33 13.91
C ALA A 159 -11.01 -10.34 13.74
N THR A 160 -11.30 -9.59 14.81
CA THR A 160 -12.20 -8.43 14.77
C THR A 160 -11.43 -7.15 14.42
N ALA A 161 -12.15 -6.09 14.05
CA ALA A 161 -11.52 -4.77 13.89
C ALA A 161 -10.84 -4.31 15.18
N LEU A 162 -11.49 -4.52 16.34
CA LEU A 162 -10.96 -4.20 17.65
C LEU A 162 -9.65 -4.95 17.95
N ASP A 163 -9.55 -6.23 17.60
CA ASP A 163 -8.30 -7.01 17.75
C ASP A 163 -7.14 -6.36 16.99
N ILE A 164 -7.39 -5.96 15.74
CA ILE A 164 -6.38 -5.34 14.88
C ILE A 164 -5.99 -3.97 15.46
N GLU A 165 -6.96 -3.15 15.89
CA GLU A 165 -6.69 -1.82 16.46
C GLU A 165 -5.92 -1.88 17.78
N LEU A 166 -6.27 -2.81 18.67
CA LEU A 166 -5.53 -3.06 19.91
C LEU A 166 -4.11 -3.54 19.61
N LEU A 167 -3.95 -4.40 18.60
CA LEU A 167 -2.63 -4.87 18.19
C LEU A 167 -1.78 -3.75 17.59
N ILE A 168 -2.36 -2.89 16.76
CA ILE A 168 -1.70 -1.68 16.24
C ILE A 168 -1.24 -0.78 17.39
N LYS A 169 -2.10 -0.52 18.36
CA LYS A 169 -1.78 0.30 19.54
C LYS A 169 -0.61 -0.32 20.32
N HIS A 170 -0.68 -1.61 20.62
CA HIS A 170 0.37 -2.32 21.34
C HIS A 170 1.72 -2.26 20.61
N ILE A 171 1.72 -2.43 19.28
CA ILE A 171 2.95 -2.31 18.48
C ILE A 171 3.55 -0.91 18.58
N ARG A 172 2.74 0.14 18.42
CA ARG A 172 3.22 1.53 18.51
C ARG A 172 3.84 1.85 19.87
N GLU A 173 3.14 1.48 20.95
CA GLU A 173 3.59 1.71 22.33
C GLU A 173 4.90 0.97 22.61
N THR A 174 4.98 -0.30 22.21
CA THR A 174 6.16 -1.13 22.45
C THR A 174 7.37 -0.65 21.65
N VAL A 175 7.18 -0.28 20.37
CA VAL A 175 8.28 0.22 19.53
C VAL A 175 8.75 1.59 20.03
N LEU A 176 7.84 2.47 20.45
CA LEU A 176 8.21 3.73 21.07
C LEU A 176 9.02 3.51 22.35
N GLN A 177 8.58 2.61 23.23
CA GLN A 177 9.26 2.31 24.48
C GLN A 177 10.64 1.68 24.27
N LYS A 178 10.78 0.73 23.34
CA LYS A 178 12.02 -0.05 23.17
C LYS A 178 13.01 0.56 22.18
N GLN A 179 12.51 1.25 21.15
CA GLN A 179 13.32 1.78 20.06
C GLN A 179 13.34 3.32 20.03
N GLY A 180 12.50 3.99 20.81
CA GLY A 180 12.41 5.46 20.82
C GLY A 180 11.79 6.05 19.54
N VAL A 181 11.17 5.21 18.69
CA VAL A 181 10.62 5.63 17.40
C VAL A 181 9.10 5.56 17.44
N GLU A 182 8.43 6.66 17.13
CA GLU A 182 6.99 6.67 16.94
C GLU A 182 6.62 6.17 15.53
N LEU A 183 6.02 4.98 15.46
CA LEU A 183 5.51 4.46 14.20
C LEU A 183 4.23 5.19 13.76
N ARG A 184 4.23 5.66 12.51
CA ARG A 184 3.05 6.27 11.87
C ARG A 184 2.28 5.20 11.11
N GLN A 185 1.01 5.04 11.45
CA GLN A 185 0.10 4.10 10.80
C GLN A 185 -0.11 4.47 9.32
N GLU A 186 -0.12 3.46 8.45
CA GLU A 186 -0.41 3.60 7.02
C GLU A 186 -1.85 3.18 6.68
N VAL A 187 -2.32 2.09 7.29
CA VAL A 187 -3.69 1.58 7.14
C VAL A 187 -4.69 2.61 7.67
N LYS A 188 -5.82 2.78 6.99
CA LYS A 188 -6.91 3.67 7.44
C LYS A 188 -7.92 2.86 8.25
N ILE A 189 -8.26 3.35 9.44
CA ILE A 189 -9.36 2.83 10.25
C ILE A 189 -10.60 3.67 9.92
N ILE A 190 -11.72 3.00 9.65
CA ILE A 190 -13.00 3.61 9.31
C ILE A 190 -14.12 2.93 10.12
N GLY A 191 -15.21 3.65 10.36
CA GLY A 191 -16.33 3.16 11.16
C GLY A 191 -16.40 3.84 12.53
N GLU A 192 -17.32 3.36 13.36
CA GLU A 192 -17.58 3.84 14.71
C GLU A 192 -17.53 2.66 15.67
N TYR A 193 -17.15 2.90 16.92
CA TYR A 193 -17.28 1.87 17.96
C TYR A 193 -18.75 1.71 18.32
N GLU A 194 -19.24 0.47 18.38
CA GLU A 194 -20.55 0.20 18.95
C GLU A 194 -20.54 0.67 20.42
N SER A 195 -21.46 1.58 20.74
CA SER A 195 -21.67 2.15 22.07
C SER A 195 -22.23 1.13 23.05
#